data_AF-A0AAV5W404-F1
#
_entry.id   AF-A0AAV5W404-F1
#
_cell.length_a   1.000
_cell.length_b   1.000
_cell.length_c   1.000
_cell.angle_alpha   90.00
_cell.angle_beta   90.00
_cell.angle_gamma   90.00
#
_symmetry.space_group_name_H-M   'P 1'
#
loop_
_entity.id
_entity.type
_entity.pdbx_description
1 polymer ?
#
loop_
_entity_poly.entity_id
_entity_poly.type
_entity_poly.pdbx_seq_one_letter_code
_entity_poly.pdbx_strand_id
1 'polypeptide(L)'
;ETVKTAQSEENASTPEISQTGSEKKKRQYKLKNDAQRKDPNYQRNRVNNNRSVEKCRQKKKKRGRRREEKKWRRWNYSEAL
;
A
#
# COMPACT_ATOMS: atom_id res chain seq x y z
N GLU A 1 27.65 43.93 41.21
CA GLU A 1 26.20 43.67 41.07
C GLU A 1 25.94 43.16 39.67
N THR A 2 25.49 41.91 39.52
CA THR A 2 25.12 41.35 38.22
C THR A 2 23.71 40.79 38.33
N VAL A 3 22.87 41.30 37.45
CA VAL A 3 21.42 41.15 37.40
C VAL A 3 21.04 39.73 36.99
N LYS A 4 20.11 39.15 37.76
CA LYS A 4 19.30 37.97 37.41
C LYS A 4 18.47 38.28 36.16
N THR A 5 18.45 37.38 35.17
CA THR A 5 17.19 37.05 34.49
C THR A 5 17.15 35.57 34.13
N ALA A 6 15.97 35.01 34.37
CA ALA A 6 15.61 33.61 34.46
C ALA A 6 15.81 32.78 33.18
N GLN A 7 16.20 31.53 33.39
CA GLN A 7 15.95 30.43 32.47
C GLN A 7 14.45 30.12 32.51
N SER A 8 13.76 30.23 31.37
CA SER A 8 12.40 29.72 31.21
C SER A 8 12.49 28.31 30.61
N GLU A 9 12.10 27.35 31.44
CA GLU A 9 11.89 25.95 31.12
C GLU A 9 10.75 25.80 30.11
N GLU A 10 11.06 25.35 28.89
CA GLU A 10 10.09 24.66 28.06
C GLU A 10 10.51 23.20 27.96
N ASN A 11 10.15 22.45 29.00
CA ASN A 11 10.09 20.99 28.95
C ASN A 11 8.94 20.60 28.02
N ALA A 12 9.16 20.73 26.71
CA ALA A 12 8.33 20.09 25.71
C ALA A 12 8.56 18.58 25.85
N SER A 13 7.73 17.96 26.68
CA SER A 13 7.64 16.52 26.84
C SER A 13 7.30 15.90 25.49
N THR A 14 8.33 15.59 24.70
CA THR A 14 8.22 14.73 23.53
C THR A 14 7.52 13.44 23.97
N PRO A 15 6.43 13.01 23.32
CA PRO A 15 5.92 11.69 23.57
C PRO A 15 7.00 10.70 23.14
N GLU A 16 7.61 9.99 24.10
CA GLU A 16 8.38 8.79 23.83
C GLU A 16 7.46 7.81 23.09
N ILE A 17 7.62 7.73 21.77
CA ILE A 17 6.97 6.71 20.95
C ILE A 17 7.61 5.40 21.40
N SER A 18 6.90 4.64 22.22
CA SER A 18 7.36 3.37 22.78
C SER A 18 7.91 2.47 21.68
N GLN A 19 9.23 2.31 21.67
CA GLN A 19 10.01 1.57 20.67
C GLN A 19 9.97 0.05 20.95
N THR A 20 8.78 -0.50 21.19
CA THR A 20 8.59 -1.94 21.40
C THR A 20 7.46 -2.45 20.54
N GLY A 21 7.59 -2.23 19.23
CA GLY A 21 6.92 -3.08 18.26
C GLY A 21 7.66 -4.41 18.20
N SER A 22 7.05 -5.49 18.68
CA SER A 22 7.56 -6.87 18.52
C SER A 22 8.08 -7.05 17.10
N GLU A 23 9.40 -7.13 16.94
CA GLU A 23 10.03 -7.33 15.64
C GLU A 23 9.59 -8.69 15.10
N LYS A 24 8.54 -8.66 14.27
CA LYS A 24 8.08 -9.87 13.57
C LYS A 24 9.26 -10.38 12.77
N LYS A 25 9.79 -11.54 13.16
CA LYS A 25 10.88 -12.24 12.45
C LYS A 25 10.56 -12.22 10.95
N LYS A 26 11.36 -11.48 10.18
CA LYS A 26 11.19 -11.38 8.72
C LYS A 26 11.50 -12.74 8.15
N ARG A 27 10.49 -13.46 7.66
CA ARG A 27 10.71 -14.71 6.92
C ARG A 27 11.46 -14.36 5.64
N GLN A 28 12.65 -14.92 5.46
CA GLN A 28 13.34 -14.85 4.19
C GLN A 28 12.54 -15.63 3.14
N TYR A 29 12.07 -14.96 2.10
CA TYR A 29 11.36 -15.62 1.02
C TYR A 29 12.34 -16.46 0.22
N LYS A 30 12.14 -17.79 0.22
CA LYS A 30 12.87 -18.70 -0.67
C LYS A 30 12.01 -19.02 -1.88
N LEU A 31 12.59 -18.87 -3.07
CA LEU A 31 11.96 -19.32 -4.30
C LEU A 31 11.82 -20.85 -4.26
N LYS A 32 10.67 -21.35 -4.72
CA LYS A 32 10.46 -22.79 -4.93
C LYS A 32 11.45 -23.27 -6.00
N ASN A 33 12.08 -24.42 -5.76
CA ASN A 33 12.97 -25.07 -6.72
C ASN A 33 12.17 -25.73 -7.86
N ASP A 34 12.85 -26.17 -8.92
CA ASP A 34 12.14 -26.64 -10.13
C ASP A 34 11.36 -27.94 -9.89
N ALA A 35 11.84 -28.83 -9.02
CA ALA A 35 11.08 -30.01 -8.60
C ALA A 35 9.74 -29.62 -7.94
N GLN A 36 9.76 -28.64 -7.03
CA GLN A 36 8.55 -28.12 -6.37
C GLN A 36 7.62 -27.37 -7.34
N ARG A 37 8.16 -26.81 -8.44
CA ARG A 37 7.34 -26.14 -9.47
C ARG A 37 6.65 -27.12 -10.42
N LYS A 38 7.18 -28.34 -10.56
CA LYS A 38 6.58 -29.41 -11.38
C LYS A 38 5.48 -30.16 -10.64
N ASP A 39 5.32 -29.95 -9.33
CA ASP A 39 4.23 -30.52 -8.56
C ASP A 39 2.85 -30.15 -9.15
N PRO A 40 1.96 -31.12 -9.43
CA PRO A 40 0.66 -30.87 -10.05
C PRO A 40 -0.22 -29.91 -9.26
N ASN A 41 -0.16 -29.94 -7.93
CA ASN A 41 -0.95 -29.03 -7.10
C ASN A 41 -0.41 -27.61 -7.18
N TYR A 42 0.92 -27.44 -7.22
CA TYR A 42 1.53 -26.14 -7.49
C TYR A 42 1.10 -25.58 -8.84
N GLN A 43 1.11 -26.39 -9.90
CA GLN A 43 0.69 -25.96 -11.23
C GLN A 43 -0.78 -25.52 -11.27
N ARG A 44 -1.69 -26.31 -10.69
CA ARG A 44 -3.12 -25.94 -10.57
C ARG A 44 -3.29 -24.61 -9.84
N ASN A 45 -2.58 -24.43 -8.72
CA ASN A 45 -2.63 -23.19 -7.96
C ASN A 45 -2.09 -21.99 -8.75
N ARG A 46 -1.03 -22.19 -9.55
CA ARG A 46 -0.49 -21.14 -10.44
C ARG A 46 -1.47 -20.75 -11.53
N VAL A 47 -2.15 -21.72 -12.16
CA VAL A 47 -3.20 -21.45 -13.16
C VAL A 47 -4.34 -20.63 -12.54
N ASN A 48 -4.83 -21.03 -11.36
CA ASN A 48 -5.87 -20.31 -10.64
C ASN A 48 -5.44 -18.88 -10.25
N ASN A 49 -4.20 -18.72 -9.79
CA ASN A 49 -3.64 -17.40 -9.47
C ASN A 49 -3.58 -16.51 -10.72
N ASN A 50 -3.05 -17.01 -11.82
CA ASN A 50 -2.98 -16.27 -13.09
C ASN A 50 -4.38 -15.82 -13.55
N ARG A 51 -5.39 -16.70 -13.46
CA ARG A 51 -6.78 -16.36 -13.76
C ARG A 51 -7.34 -15.27 -12.83
N SER A 52 -6.98 -15.29 -11.56
CA SER A 52 -7.38 -14.25 -10.59
C SER A 52 -6.72 -12.90 -10.91
N VAL A 53 -5.44 -12.90 -11.25
CA VAL A 53 -4.69 -11.69 -11.66
C VAL A 53 -5.29 -11.10 -12.93
N GLU A 54 -5.61 -11.92 -13.92
CA GLU A 54 -6.31 -11.53 -15.16
C GLU A 54 -7.62 -10.78 -14.84
N LYS A 55 -8.48 -11.39 -14.02
CA LYS A 55 -9.75 -10.79 -13.57
C LYS A 55 -9.52 -9.46 -12.86
N CYS A 56 -8.51 -9.38 -12.00
CA CYS A 56 -8.19 -8.15 -11.28
C CYS A 56 -7.75 -7.02 -12.22
N ARG A 57 -6.91 -7.33 -13.21
CA ARG A 57 -6.48 -6.37 -14.24
C ARG A 57 -7.67 -5.87 -15.07
N GLN A 58 -8.55 -6.77 -15.50
CA GLN A 58 -9.77 -6.40 -16.23
C GLN A 58 -10.68 -5.49 -15.40
N LYS A 59 -10.86 -5.79 -14.10
CA LYS A 59 -11.62 -4.95 -13.16
C LYS A 59 -10.99 -3.56 -13.01
N LYS A 60 -9.66 -3.47 -12.90
CA LYS A 60 -8.93 -2.19 -12.84
C LYS A 60 -9.12 -1.37 -14.12
N LYS A 61 -8.97 -1.98 -15.30
CA LYS A 61 -9.22 -1.34 -16.61
C LYS A 61 -10.65 -0.81 -16.71
N LYS A 62 -11.66 -1.61 -16.34
CA LYS A 62 -13.07 -1.19 -16.34
C LYS A 62 -13.33 -0.02 -15.38
N ARG A 63 -12.72 -0.02 -14.19
CA ARG A 63 -12.80 1.10 -13.24
C ARG A 63 -12.13 2.37 -13.78
N GLY A 64 -11.01 2.26 -14.47
CA GLY A 64 -10.34 3.38 -15.15
C GLY A 64 -11.26 4.04 -16.17
N ARG A 65 -11.78 3.26 -17.11
CA ARG A 65 -12.72 3.75 -18.14
C ARG A 65 -13.94 4.47 -17.56
N ARG A 66 -14.55 3.92 -16.50
CA ARG A 66 -15.70 4.58 -15.83
C ARG A 66 -15.33 5.92 -15.17
N ARG A 67 -14.09 6.09 -14.70
CA ARG A 67 -13.63 7.37 -14.13
C ARG A 67 -13.37 8.39 -15.24
N GLU A 68 -12.80 7.97 -16.36
CA GLU A 68 -12.61 8.81 -17.54
C GLU A 68 -13.95 9.26 -18.12
N GLU A 69 -14.91 8.35 -18.28
CA GLU A 69 -16.25 8.69 -18.75
C GLU A 69 -16.96 9.69 -17.83
N LYS A 70 -16.85 9.52 -16.50
CA LYS A 70 -17.39 10.49 -15.54
C LYS A 70 -16.71 11.85 -15.63
N LYS A 71 -15.40 11.90 -15.84
CA LYS A 71 -14.67 13.16 -16.05
C LYS A 71 -15.13 13.85 -17.32
N TRP A 72 -15.26 13.11 -18.42
CA TRP A 72 -15.75 13.63 -19.70
C TRP A 72 -17.17 14.19 -19.58
N ARG A 73 -18.09 13.45 -18.93
CA ARG A 73 -19.46 13.94 -18.69
C ARG A 73 -19.49 15.21 -17.84
N ARG A 74 -18.66 15.28 -16.78
CA ARG A 74 -18.57 16.48 -15.94
C ARG A 74 -18.04 17.69 -16.73
N TRP A 75 -17.03 17.47 -17.56
CA TRP A 75 -16.43 18.52 -18.39
C TRP A 75 -17.42 19.06 -19.44
N ASN A 76 -18.09 18.17 -20.19
CA ASN A 76 -19.13 18.61 -21.13
C ASN A 76 -20.29 19.32 -20.46
N TYR A 77 -20.71 18.86 -19.28
CA TYR A 77 -21.80 19.52 -18.55
C TYR A 77 -21.39 20.93 -18.08
N SER A 78 -20.12 21.14 -17.74
CA SER A 78 -19.61 22.48 -17.40
C SER A 78 -19.39 23.38 -18.61
N GLU A 79 -19.22 22.85 -19.82
CA GLU A 79 -19.17 23.67 -21.05
C GLU A 79 -20.56 24.00 -21.61
N ALA A 80 -21.59 23.23 -21.23
CA ALA A 80 -22.96 23.44 -21.67
C ALA A 80 -23.76 24.44 -20.80
N LEU A 81 -23.21 24.87 -19.66
CA LEU A 81 -23.74 25.90 -18.76
C LEU A 81 -22.97 27.21 -18.95
#